data_AF-A0A355BVL1-F1
#
_entry.id   AF-A0A355BVL1-F1
#
_cell.length_a   1.000
_cell.length_b   1.000
_cell.length_c   1.000
_cell.angle_alpha   90.00
_cell.angle_beta   90.00
_cell.angle_gamma   90.00
#
_symmetry.space_group_name_H-M   'P 1'
#
loop_
_entity.id
_entity.type
_entity.pdbx_description
1 polymer ?
#
loop_
_entity_poly.entity_id
_entity_poly.type
_entity_poly.pdbx_seq_one_letter_code
_entity_poly.pdbx_strand_id
1 'polypeptide(L)'
;MAKLKNIIKQLSEKDFTAIYDSLINGNAEKSAYLLKAMRERQLSENKVMVELEINANAYYTMRSRLSQKIEEYLVQQMESPRTDLLRKVANINEVFFTKKKTIAIAMLRKLEKELMEADLVGELPTIYKLLKKLHIHTPDYFQYSQMYNRHVAYTLAVDKAEDVLADYFKKYGNYFLTGDATEKLSLELLTKEMHSISNLYESHRLYVYKSCIIVFHRLFVEKEENLQQDEESIEDIFKRVQDIFSTYNMDPVYYHLNLLFEFLKLEYYNHYKVYRQAERYFEEVNDAASNLLINYPYYTFAVQFLISKFERALRLGTEAELYEEQEELFADYEPDTNNVPQHVVYTIYRALCSYYTGRYEETAKLLNALINDVSLKKYPQAQMEVKALLCLQYCMLKDIELYNQLSNSVQRNIRMIGKDACENVLTFLKILKIAVSEAKKEKHKKISALIPKFQSMTVGYFAPTSFIRMDEKFVERLIALEIQGDGSESDD
;
A
#
# COMPACT_ATOMS: atom_id res chain seq x y z
N MET A 1 -7.20 13.48 14.29
CA MET A 1 -7.40 13.39 15.77
C MET A 1 -7.05 12.01 16.35
N ALA A 2 -7.09 10.94 15.55
CA ALA A 2 -6.80 9.56 15.98
C ALA A 2 -5.31 9.24 16.19
N LYS A 3 -4.39 9.95 15.51
CA LYS A 3 -2.93 9.68 15.55
C LYS A 3 -2.34 9.62 16.95
N LEU A 4 -2.55 10.66 17.78
CA LEU A 4 -1.98 10.70 19.13
C LEU A 4 -2.55 9.61 20.04
N LYS A 5 -3.86 9.36 19.95
CA LYS A 5 -4.54 8.34 20.76
C LYS A 5 -4.06 6.93 20.41
N ASN A 6 -3.82 6.65 19.13
CA ASN A 6 -3.29 5.38 18.66
C ASN A 6 -1.83 5.19 19.08
N ILE A 7 -1.00 6.22 18.95
CA ILE A 7 0.39 6.21 19.42
C ILE A 7 0.44 5.92 20.94
N ILE A 8 -0.35 6.62 21.74
CA ILE A 8 -0.40 6.42 23.21
C ILE A 8 -0.84 4.99 23.58
N LYS A 9 -1.76 4.39 22.82
CA LYS A 9 -2.18 3.00 23.03
C LYS A 9 -1.09 1.98 22.68
N GLN A 10 -0.25 2.29 21.70
CA GLN A 10 0.83 1.42 21.25
C GLN A 10 2.11 1.53 22.09
N LEU A 11 2.20 2.52 22.99
CA LEU A 11 3.31 2.64 23.94
C LEU A 11 3.36 1.41 24.87
N SER A 12 4.55 0.85 25.04
CA SER A 12 4.79 -0.17 26.06
C SER A 12 4.50 0.38 27.46
N GLU A 13 4.18 -0.50 28.43
CA GLU A 13 3.98 -0.06 29.82
C GLU A 13 5.19 0.72 30.35
N LYS A 14 6.41 0.29 30.00
CA LYS A 14 7.65 0.96 30.42
C LYS A 14 7.76 2.38 29.87
N ASP A 15 7.46 2.57 28.59
CA ASP A 15 7.57 3.88 27.92
C ASP A 15 6.48 4.83 28.41
N PHE A 16 5.26 4.32 28.61
CA PHE A 16 4.16 5.09 29.17
C PHE A 16 4.48 5.62 30.57
N THR A 17 4.96 4.75 31.47
CA THR A 17 5.31 5.15 32.84
C THR A 17 6.41 6.21 32.83
N ALA A 18 7.44 6.04 31.99
CA ALA A 18 8.54 7.00 31.90
C ALA A 18 8.09 8.39 31.38
N ILE A 19 7.20 8.44 30.38
CA ILE A 19 6.65 9.71 29.87
C ILE A 19 5.73 10.35 30.93
N TYR A 20 4.90 9.54 31.60
CA TYR A 20 4.02 10.01 32.67
C TYR A 20 4.81 10.63 33.83
N ASP A 21 5.84 9.94 34.32
CA ASP A 21 6.70 10.42 35.40
C ASP A 21 7.48 11.67 34.99
N SER A 22 7.94 11.76 33.73
CA SER A 22 8.57 12.95 33.17
C SER A 22 7.64 14.17 33.10
N LEU A 23 6.34 13.95 32.89
CA LEU A 23 5.34 15.03 32.91
C LEU A 23 5.03 15.48 34.33
N ILE A 24 4.89 14.55 35.28
CA ILE A 24 4.65 14.87 36.69
C ILE A 24 5.86 15.62 37.30
N ASN A 25 7.07 15.11 37.09
CA ASN A 25 8.31 15.75 37.58
C ASN A 25 8.57 17.12 36.93
N GLY A 26 8.01 17.35 35.74
CA GLY A 26 8.07 18.63 35.03
C GLY A 26 6.97 19.62 35.39
N ASN A 27 6.19 19.40 36.46
CA ASN A 27 5.03 20.20 36.86
C ASN A 27 3.95 20.32 35.75
N ALA A 28 3.83 19.32 34.87
CA ALA A 28 2.86 19.28 33.77
C ALA A 28 1.70 18.32 34.08
N GLU A 29 1.12 18.45 35.28
CA GLU A 29 0.08 17.54 35.81
C GLU A 29 -1.15 17.41 34.90
N LYS A 30 -1.59 18.52 34.27
CA LYS A 30 -2.72 18.50 33.33
C LYS A 30 -2.42 17.69 32.06
N SER A 31 -1.17 17.73 31.58
CA SER A 31 -0.73 16.93 30.43
C SER A 31 -0.54 15.46 30.81
N ALA A 32 -0.09 15.16 32.03
CA ALA A 32 -0.02 13.80 32.56
C ALA A 32 -1.42 13.18 32.71
N TYR A 33 -2.39 13.97 33.19
CA TYR A 33 -3.79 13.56 33.27
C TYR A 33 -4.37 13.28 31.88
N LEU A 34 -4.11 14.16 30.90
CA LEU A 34 -4.53 13.94 29.51
C LEU A 34 -3.95 12.63 28.93
N LEU A 35 -2.66 12.37 29.14
CA LEU A 35 -2.00 11.14 28.70
C LEU A 35 -2.68 9.88 29.30
N LYS A 36 -2.97 9.91 30.60
CA LYS A 36 -3.64 8.82 31.31
C LYS A 36 -5.09 8.62 30.86
N ALA A 37 -5.84 9.73 30.70
CA ALA A 37 -7.22 9.70 30.23
C ALA A 37 -7.34 9.12 28.81
N MET A 38 -6.37 9.41 27.93
CA MET A 38 -6.32 8.89 26.56
C MET A 38 -5.96 7.40 26.49
N ARG A 39 -5.13 6.88 27.41
CA ARG A 39 -4.75 5.46 27.47
C ARG A 39 -5.81 4.59 28.15
N GLU A 40 -6.28 4.99 29.33
CA GLU A 40 -7.06 4.12 30.22
C GLU A 40 -8.58 4.28 30.08
N ARG A 41 -9.09 5.50 29.81
CA ARG A 41 -10.52 5.81 30.05
C ARG A 41 -11.35 6.09 28.80
N GLN A 42 -10.75 6.09 27.60
CA GLN A 42 -11.42 6.41 26.33
C GLN A 42 -12.41 7.60 26.40
N LEU A 43 -12.09 8.62 27.20
CA LEU A 43 -12.98 9.76 27.39
C LEU A 43 -13.09 10.59 26.11
N SER A 44 -14.28 11.13 25.82
CA SER A 44 -14.47 12.06 24.72
C SER A 44 -13.80 13.40 25.01
N GLU A 45 -13.33 14.12 23.97
CA GLU A 45 -12.58 15.37 24.14
C GLU A 45 -13.35 16.39 25.00
N ASN A 46 -14.67 16.48 24.81
CA ASN A 46 -15.55 17.35 25.58
C ASN A 46 -15.57 17.00 27.09
N LYS A 47 -15.54 15.70 27.45
CA LYS A 47 -15.49 15.29 28.86
C LYS A 47 -14.14 15.58 29.49
N VAL A 48 -13.05 15.36 28.74
CA VAL A 48 -11.69 15.65 29.20
C VAL A 48 -11.48 17.16 29.39
N MET A 49 -12.02 18.00 28.51
CA MET A 49 -11.98 19.46 28.65
C MET A 49 -12.71 19.95 29.90
N VAL A 50 -13.86 19.34 30.22
CA VAL A 50 -14.65 19.66 31.41
C VAL A 50 -13.91 19.23 32.69
N GLU A 51 -13.36 18.02 32.73
CA GLU A 51 -12.61 17.53 33.91
C GLU A 51 -11.30 18.29 34.16
N LEU A 52 -10.65 18.78 33.11
CA LEU A 52 -9.41 19.56 33.22
C LEU A 52 -9.63 21.06 33.46
N GLU A 53 -10.89 21.51 33.40
CA GLU A 53 -11.31 22.93 33.48
C GLU A 53 -10.54 23.82 32.49
N ILE A 54 -10.54 23.43 31.22
CA ILE A 54 -9.80 24.11 30.15
C ILE A 54 -10.70 24.43 28.95
N ASN A 55 -10.39 25.53 28.27
CA ASN A 55 -11.05 25.88 27.01
C ASN A 55 -10.45 25.10 25.82
N ALA A 56 -11.16 25.11 24.68
CA ALA A 56 -10.75 24.37 23.48
C ALA A 56 -9.34 24.75 22.99
N ASN A 57 -8.98 26.04 23.00
CA ASN A 57 -7.67 26.50 22.56
C ASN A 57 -6.53 25.99 23.46
N ALA A 58 -6.73 26.01 24.77
CA ALA A 58 -5.78 25.47 25.74
C ALA A 58 -5.63 23.96 25.61
N TYR A 59 -6.73 23.23 25.38
CA TYR A 59 -6.71 21.79 25.12
C TYR A 59 -5.89 21.44 23.88
N TYR A 60 -6.13 22.10 22.73
CA TYR A 60 -5.38 21.83 21.50
C TYR A 60 -3.89 22.15 21.63
N THR A 61 -3.56 23.23 22.34
CA THR A 61 -2.17 23.62 22.62
C THR A 61 -1.48 22.58 23.50
N MET A 62 -2.13 22.11 24.57
CA MET A 62 -1.58 21.06 25.44
C MET A 62 -1.44 19.73 24.72
N ARG A 63 -2.40 19.38 23.85
CA ARG A 63 -2.37 18.17 23.03
C ARG A 63 -1.18 18.19 22.06
N SER A 64 -0.95 19.32 21.40
CA SER A 64 0.20 19.50 20.50
C SER A 64 1.52 19.33 21.24
N ARG A 65 1.68 19.98 22.41
CA ARG A 65 2.86 19.83 23.26
C ARG A 65 3.06 18.41 23.78
N LEU A 66 1.97 17.70 24.10
CA LEU A 66 2.02 16.30 24.51
C LEU A 66 2.48 15.39 23.36
N SER A 67 1.97 15.61 22.14
CA SER A 67 2.43 14.89 20.93
C SER A 67 3.92 15.09 20.72
N GLN A 68 4.37 16.34 20.75
CA GLN A 68 5.77 16.68 20.57
C GLN A 68 6.66 16.02 21.64
N LYS A 69 6.23 16.00 22.90
CA LYS A 69 7.01 15.38 23.99
C LYS A 69 7.04 13.85 23.91
N ILE A 70 5.98 13.22 23.41
CA ILE A 70 5.96 11.78 23.12
C ILE A 70 6.88 11.48 21.93
N GLU A 71 6.81 12.26 20.86
CA GLU A 71 7.71 12.14 19.70
C GLU A 71 9.17 12.32 20.12
N GLU A 72 9.48 13.36 20.89
CA GLU A 72 10.83 13.60 21.44
C GLU A 72 11.30 12.44 22.31
N TYR A 73 10.44 11.87 23.17
CA TYR A 73 10.78 10.71 23.99
C TYR A 73 11.01 9.45 23.13
N LEU A 74 10.17 9.20 22.13
CA LEU A 74 10.33 8.08 21.20
C LEU A 74 11.62 8.23 20.39
N VAL A 75 11.95 9.44 19.95
CA VAL A 75 13.22 9.76 19.29
C VAL A 75 14.41 9.62 20.25
N GLN A 76 14.24 9.94 21.53
CA GLN A 76 15.27 9.71 22.56
C GLN A 76 15.45 8.24 22.92
N GLN A 77 14.38 7.43 22.92
CA GLN A 77 14.51 5.97 23.04
C GLN A 77 15.11 5.37 21.75
N MET A 78 14.98 6.05 20.60
CA MET A 78 15.78 5.78 19.41
C MET A 78 17.25 6.21 19.53
N GLU A 79 17.68 6.91 20.59
CA GLU A 79 19.10 7.04 20.98
C GLU A 79 19.61 5.69 21.52
N SER A 80 19.59 4.70 20.63
CA SER A 80 20.13 3.37 20.83
C SER A 80 21.66 3.40 20.71
N PRO A 81 22.37 2.32 21.09
CA PRO A 81 23.80 2.14 20.78
C PRO A 81 24.14 2.43 19.31
N ARG A 82 23.18 2.26 18.39
CA ARG A 82 23.28 2.62 16.97
C ARG A 82 23.51 4.12 16.76
N THR A 83 22.77 4.98 17.45
CA THR A 83 22.88 6.45 17.33
C THR A 83 24.21 6.95 17.88
N ASP A 84 24.68 6.35 18.97
CA ASP A 84 26.03 6.61 19.50
C ASP A 84 27.12 6.17 18.53
N LEU A 85 26.97 5.01 17.88
CA LEU A 85 27.89 4.55 16.84
C LEU A 85 27.91 5.49 15.63
N LEU A 86 26.75 5.92 15.14
CA LEU A 86 26.64 6.87 14.04
C LEU A 86 27.28 8.22 14.39
N ARG A 87 27.09 8.71 15.62
CA ARG A 87 27.75 9.94 16.11
C ARG A 87 29.27 9.77 16.17
N LYS A 88 29.78 8.61 16.61
CA LYS A 88 31.21 8.28 16.58
C LYS A 88 31.75 8.25 15.15
N VAL A 89 31.00 7.66 14.20
CA VAL A 89 31.37 7.63 12.77
C VAL A 89 31.38 9.04 12.18
N ALA A 90 30.38 9.87 12.45
CA ALA A 90 30.33 11.25 11.94
C ALA A 90 31.56 12.07 12.38
N ASN A 91 32.01 11.88 13.62
CA ASN A 91 33.16 12.59 14.19
C ASN A 91 34.51 11.88 13.93
N ILE A 92 34.53 10.76 13.21
CA ILE A 92 35.73 9.92 13.09
C ILE A 92 36.86 10.60 12.30
N ASN A 93 36.52 11.56 11.44
CA ASN A 93 37.51 12.36 10.72
C ASN A 93 38.35 13.21 11.68
N GLU A 94 37.79 13.68 12.79
CA GLU A 94 38.56 14.42 13.80
C GLU A 94 39.62 13.55 14.47
N VAL A 95 39.30 12.27 14.71
CA VAL A 95 40.24 11.29 15.28
C VAL A 95 41.47 11.12 14.39
N PHE A 96 41.27 11.16 13.06
CA PHE A 96 42.36 11.08 12.09
C PHE A 96 43.33 12.27 12.18
N PHE A 97 42.83 13.49 12.44
CA PHE A 97 43.66 14.70 12.52
C PHE A 97 44.21 15.00 13.93
N THR A 98 43.56 14.52 14.99
CA THR A 98 43.87 14.92 16.37
C THR A 98 44.59 13.86 17.21
N LYS A 99 44.55 12.58 16.81
CA LYS A 99 45.15 11.47 17.58
C LYS A 99 46.43 10.92 16.93
N LYS A 100 47.30 10.31 17.75
CA LYS A 100 48.48 9.59 17.26
C LYS A 100 48.05 8.39 16.40
N LYS A 101 48.83 8.09 15.34
CA LYS A 101 48.55 7.03 14.35
C LYS A 101 48.14 5.68 14.99
N THR A 102 48.87 5.21 15.99
CA THR A 102 48.58 3.92 16.67
C THR A 102 47.24 3.93 17.39
N ILE A 103 46.90 5.04 18.05
CA ILE A 103 45.62 5.22 18.75
C ILE A 103 44.48 5.32 17.73
N ALA A 104 44.66 6.08 16.64
CA ALA A 104 43.66 6.22 15.58
C ALA A 104 43.33 4.86 14.94
N ILE A 105 44.34 4.03 14.64
CA ILE A 105 44.13 2.67 14.10
C ILE A 105 43.36 1.79 15.08
N ALA A 106 43.71 1.82 16.37
CA ALA A 106 43.02 1.03 17.39
C ALA A 106 41.55 1.44 17.55
N MET A 107 41.26 2.75 17.52
CA MET A 107 39.89 3.27 17.58
C MET A 107 39.08 2.90 16.33
N LEU A 108 39.67 3.02 15.14
CA LEU A 108 39.00 2.64 13.89
C LEU A 108 38.69 1.14 13.81
N ARG A 109 39.61 0.27 14.23
CA ARG A 109 39.37 -1.20 14.30
C ARG A 109 38.30 -1.56 15.32
N LYS A 110 38.28 -0.87 16.47
CA LYS A 110 37.22 -1.05 17.46
C LYS A 110 35.85 -0.65 16.88
N LEU A 111 35.80 0.49 16.20
CA LEU A 111 34.57 0.99 15.57
C LEU A 111 34.12 0.09 14.41
N GLU A 112 35.04 -0.43 13.59
CA GLU A 112 34.76 -1.43 12.56
C GLU A 112 34.02 -2.65 13.14
N LYS A 113 34.53 -3.19 14.24
CA LYS A 113 33.91 -4.33 14.92
C LYS A 113 32.52 -3.99 15.47
N GLU A 114 32.40 -2.85 16.15
CA GLU A 114 31.12 -2.36 16.67
C GLU A 114 30.08 -2.14 15.54
N LEU A 115 30.49 -1.64 14.38
CA LEU A 115 29.61 -1.43 13.22
C LEU A 115 29.18 -2.75 12.58
N MET A 116 30.07 -3.75 12.47
CA MET A 116 29.71 -5.08 11.98
C MET A 116 28.74 -5.79 12.93
N GLU A 117 28.96 -5.70 14.25
CA GLU A 117 28.07 -6.28 15.26
C GLU A 117 26.68 -5.61 15.27
N ALA A 118 26.62 -4.32 14.93
CA ALA A 118 25.36 -3.56 14.84
C ALA A 118 24.70 -3.59 13.45
N ASP A 119 25.24 -4.37 12.50
CA ASP A 119 24.80 -4.44 11.09
C ASP A 119 24.74 -3.07 10.39
N LEU A 120 25.65 -2.16 10.75
CA LEU A 120 25.82 -0.83 10.16
C LEU A 120 26.83 -0.86 9.01
N VAL A 121 26.66 -1.81 8.09
CA VAL A 121 27.59 -2.08 6.98
C VAL A 121 27.76 -0.86 6.07
N GLY A 122 26.73 -0.02 5.94
CA GLY A 122 26.76 1.22 5.14
C GLY A 122 27.78 2.27 5.62
N GLU A 123 28.21 2.20 6.88
CA GLU A 123 29.18 3.14 7.47
C GLU A 123 30.64 2.66 7.34
N LEU A 124 30.83 1.36 7.04
CA LEU A 124 32.15 0.76 6.89
C LEU A 124 33.03 1.39 5.79
N PRO A 125 32.51 1.86 4.63
CA PRO A 125 33.31 2.59 3.64
C PRO A 125 34.07 3.77 4.25
N THR A 126 33.46 4.52 5.16
CA THR A 126 34.10 5.66 5.85
C THR A 126 35.28 5.19 6.69
N ILE A 127 35.11 4.09 7.42
CA ILE A 127 36.15 3.51 8.27
C ILE A 127 37.30 2.96 7.42
N TYR A 128 37.00 2.17 6.39
CA TYR A 128 38.02 1.58 5.51
C TYR A 128 38.78 2.62 4.71
N LYS A 129 38.14 3.72 4.30
CA LYS A 129 38.80 4.86 3.66
C LYS A 129 39.88 5.46 4.56
N LEU A 130 39.61 5.61 5.85
CA LEU A 130 40.59 6.14 6.81
C LEU A 130 41.67 5.12 7.17
N LEU A 131 41.30 3.86 7.40
CA LEU A 131 42.27 2.78 7.65
C LEU A 131 43.24 2.62 6.48
N LYS A 132 42.75 2.65 5.24
CA LYS A 132 43.56 2.66 4.02
C LYS A 132 44.56 3.82 4.01
N LYS A 133 44.14 5.04 4.33
CA LYS A 133 45.04 6.21 4.38
C LYS A 133 46.13 6.07 5.45
N LEU A 134 45.79 5.58 6.64
CA LEU A 134 46.76 5.38 7.72
C LEU A 134 47.80 4.30 7.39
N HIS A 135 47.43 3.33 6.57
CA HIS A 135 48.29 2.20 6.18
C HIS A 135 49.01 2.41 4.83
N ILE A 136 49.01 3.62 4.25
CA ILE A 136 49.53 3.88 2.88
C ILE A 136 50.96 3.39 2.60
N HIS A 137 51.81 3.30 3.62
CA HIS A 137 53.20 2.81 3.52
C HIS A 137 53.39 1.42 4.14
N THR A 138 52.32 0.67 4.38
CA THR A 138 52.34 -0.66 5.00
C THR A 138 51.60 -1.67 4.12
N PRO A 139 51.93 -2.98 4.21
CA PRO A 139 51.25 -4.02 3.44
C PRO A 139 49.73 -4.05 3.61
N ASP A 140 49.23 -3.69 4.81
CA ASP A 140 47.81 -3.61 5.15
C ASP A 140 47.01 -2.62 4.28
N TYR A 141 47.67 -1.70 3.55
CA TYR A 141 47.02 -0.79 2.60
C TYR A 141 46.14 -1.55 1.59
N PHE A 142 46.68 -2.63 1.04
CA PHE A 142 46.01 -3.37 -0.03
C PHE A 142 44.74 -4.06 0.49
N GLN A 143 44.82 -4.66 1.68
CA GLN A 143 43.68 -5.29 2.34
C GLN A 143 42.55 -4.30 2.57
N TYR A 144 42.83 -3.16 3.22
CA TYR A 144 41.78 -2.14 3.46
C TYR A 144 41.30 -1.48 2.17
N SER A 145 42.12 -1.40 1.13
CA SER A 145 41.67 -0.94 -0.19
C SER A 145 40.69 -1.91 -0.85
N GLN A 146 40.91 -3.22 -0.73
CA GLN A 146 39.97 -4.23 -1.21
C GLN A 146 38.66 -4.19 -0.42
N MET A 147 38.73 -4.11 0.91
CA MET A 147 37.55 -3.97 1.78
C MET A 147 36.74 -2.72 1.43
N TYR A 148 37.40 -1.57 1.31
CA TYR A 148 36.75 -0.33 0.88
C TYR A 148 36.00 -0.49 -0.45
N ASN A 149 36.67 -1.01 -1.48
CA ASN A 149 36.07 -1.20 -2.81
C ASN A 149 34.88 -2.16 -2.75
N ARG A 150 34.98 -3.26 -1.98
CA ARG A 150 33.90 -4.23 -1.81
C ARG A 150 32.67 -3.59 -1.17
N HIS A 151 32.83 -2.84 -0.09
CA HIS A 151 31.70 -2.20 0.58
C HIS A 151 31.09 -1.07 -0.23
N VAL A 152 31.88 -0.28 -0.97
CA VAL A 152 31.35 0.72 -1.90
C VAL A 152 30.51 0.06 -3.00
N ALA A 153 31.02 -1.01 -3.59
CA ALA A 153 30.30 -1.72 -4.65
C ALA A 153 29.01 -2.39 -4.12
N TYR A 154 29.03 -2.90 -2.88
CA TYR A 154 27.85 -3.40 -2.18
C TYR A 154 26.79 -2.31 -1.96
N THR A 155 27.18 -1.13 -1.42
CA THR A 155 26.25 -0.02 -1.21
C THR A 155 25.58 0.40 -2.52
N LEU A 156 26.36 0.53 -3.60
CA LEU A 156 25.82 0.83 -4.93
C LEU A 156 24.86 -0.24 -5.45
N ALA A 157 25.11 -1.51 -5.15
CA ALA A 157 24.22 -2.60 -5.53
C ALA A 157 22.90 -2.56 -4.74
N VAL A 158 22.94 -2.21 -3.45
CA VAL A 158 21.73 -2.03 -2.63
C VAL A 158 20.90 -0.85 -3.14
N ASP A 159 21.52 0.31 -3.36
CA ASP A 159 20.83 1.50 -3.91
C ASP A 159 20.17 1.17 -5.26
N LYS A 160 20.92 0.48 -6.14
CA LYS A 160 20.39 0.05 -7.44
C LYS A 160 19.26 -0.97 -7.32
N ALA A 161 19.29 -1.85 -6.34
CA ALA A 161 18.20 -2.79 -6.06
C ALA A 161 16.93 -2.05 -5.59
N GLU A 162 17.07 -1.04 -4.73
CA GLU A 162 15.95 -0.19 -4.28
C GLU A 162 15.31 0.56 -5.46
N ASP A 163 16.13 1.11 -6.36
CA ASP A 163 15.64 1.75 -7.59
C ASP A 163 14.85 0.79 -8.48
N VAL A 164 15.37 -0.43 -8.68
CA VAL A 164 14.71 -1.47 -9.49
C VAL A 164 13.40 -1.92 -8.83
N LEU A 165 13.37 -2.03 -7.50
CA LEU A 165 12.17 -2.36 -6.73
C LEU A 165 11.08 -1.30 -6.92
N ALA A 166 11.43 -0.02 -6.77
CA ALA A 166 10.49 1.07 -6.95
C ALA A 166 10.00 1.17 -8.41
N ASP A 167 10.89 1.03 -9.40
CA ASP A 167 10.51 1.05 -10.82
C ASP A 167 9.61 -0.14 -11.18
N TYR A 168 9.85 -1.32 -10.59
CA TYR A 168 9.01 -2.50 -10.78
C TYR A 168 7.57 -2.23 -10.35
N PHE A 169 7.34 -1.74 -9.13
CA PHE A 169 5.97 -1.50 -8.65
C PHE A 169 5.28 -0.33 -9.34
N LYS A 170 6.05 0.69 -9.75
CA LYS A 170 5.55 1.75 -10.61
C LYS A 170 5.07 1.22 -11.96
N LYS A 171 5.86 0.37 -12.63
CA LYS A 171 5.46 -0.27 -13.89
C LYS A 171 4.32 -1.24 -13.71
N TYR A 172 4.28 -1.96 -12.59
CA TYR A 172 3.19 -2.87 -12.28
C TYR A 172 1.86 -2.11 -12.22
N GLY A 173 1.82 -0.92 -11.61
CA GLY A 173 0.61 -0.09 -11.63
C GLY A 173 0.11 0.24 -13.05
N ASN A 174 1.01 0.50 -13.98
CA ASN A 174 0.65 0.74 -15.39
C ASN A 174 0.16 -0.54 -16.07
N TYR A 175 0.87 -1.65 -15.87
CA TYR A 175 0.46 -2.97 -16.35
C TYR A 175 -0.93 -3.32 -15.82
N PHE A 176 -1.17 -3.11 -14.53
CA PHE A 176 -2.44 -3.41 -13.87
C PHE A 176 -3.61 -2.65 -14.49
N LEU A 177 -3.43 -1.39 -14.91
CA LEU A 177 -4.49 -0.60 -15.55
C LEU A 177 -4.66 -0.84 -17.07
N THR A 178 -3.68 -1.48 -17.73
CA THR A 178 -3.68 -1.65 -19.20
C THR A 178 -3.82 -3.11 -19.64
N GLY A 179 -3.25 -4.05 -18.89
CA GLY A 179 -3.02 -5.44 -19.31
C GLY A 179 -2.06 -5.55 -20.49
N ASP A 180 -1.24 -4.53 -20.75
CA ASP A 180 -0.40 -4.49 -21.95
C ASP A 180 0.77 -5.48 -21.90
N ALA A 181 1.02 -6.17 -23.01
CA ALA A 181 2.08 -7.17 -23.10
C ALA A 181 3.50 -6.55 -23.05
N THR A 182 3.66 -5.29 -23.48
CA THR A 182 4.95 -4.58 -23.42
C THR A 182 5.31 -4.22 -21.98
N GLU A 183 4.31 -3.79 -21.20
CA GLU A 183 4.48 -3.54 -19.77
C GLU A 183 4.79 -4.85 -19.04
N LYS A 184 4.11 -5.96 -19.39
CA LYS A 184 4.44 -7.29 -18.86
C LYS A 184 5.90 -7.69 -19.14
N LEU A 185 6.37 -7.55 -20.39
CA LEU A 185 7.76 -7.82 -20.74
C LEU A 185 8.73 -6.95 -19.95
N SER A 186 8.37 -5.68 -19.71
CA SER A 186 9.18 -4.77 -18.91
C SER A 186 9.31 -5.23 -17.45
N LEU A 187 8.25 -5.80 -16.86
CA LEU A 187 8.27 -6.39 -15.52
C LEU A 187 9.16 -7.63 -15.45
N GLU A 188 9.12 -8.49 -16.48
CA GLU A 188 10.00 -9.66 -16.59
C GLU A 188 11.48 -9.24 -16.68
N LEU A 189 11.79 -8.17 -17.43
CA LEU A 189 13.15 -7.63 -17.53
C LEU A 189 13.64 -7.05 -16.20
N LEU A 190 12.82 -6.29 -15.48
CA LEU A 190 13.17 -5.77 -14.15
C LEU A 190 13.39 -6.90 -13.13
N THR A 191 12.58 -7.96 -13.21
CA THR A 191 12.77 -9.16 -12.38
C THR A 191 14.12 -9.82 -12.66
N LYS A 192 14.50 -9.96 -13.94
CA LYS A 192 15.83 -10.46 -14.33
C LYS A 192 16.98 -9.54 -13.89
N GLU A 193 16.78 -8.22 -13.97
CA GLU A 193 17.76 -7.24 -13.48
C GLU A 193 17.98 -7.38 -11.97
N MET A 194 16.91 -7.51 -11.18
CA MET A 194 17.00 -7.74 -9.73
C MET A 194 17.72 -9.05 -9.40
N HIS A 195 17.48 -10.13 -10.14
CA HIS A 195 18.23 -11.38 -10.00
C HIS A 195 19.72 -11.18 -10.26
N SER A 196 20.07 -10.47 -11.34
CA SER A 196 21.46 -10.16 -11.69
C SER A 196 22.15 -9.40 -10.56
N ILE A 197 21.53 -8.32 -10.05
CA ILE A 197 22.07 -7.51 -8.95
C ILE A 197 22.29 -8.36 -7.69
N SER A 198 21.30 -9.18 -7.34
CA SER A 198 21.36 -10.02 -6.14
C SER A 198 22.40 -11.14 -6.24
N ASN A 199 22.69 -11.64 -7.44
CA ASN A 199 23.69 -12.69 -7.65
C ASN A 199 25.13 -12.16 -7.61
N LEU A 200 25.34 -10.84 -7.76
CA LEU A 200 26.67 -10.24 -7.65
C LEU A 200 27.19 -10.25 -6.20
N TYR A 201 26.29 -10.23 -5.21
CA TYR A 201 26.65 -10.16 -3.79
C TYR A 201 25.73 -11.01 -2.93
N GLU A 202 26.30 -11.92 -2.14
CA GLU A 202 25.56 -12.63 -1.09
C GLU A 202 25.19 -11.64 0.04
N SER A 203 23.95 -11.16 0.02
CA SER A 203 23.41 -10.23 1.01
C SER A 203 21.98 -10.59 1.37
N HIS A 204 21.70 -10.63 2.67
CA HIS A 204 20.35 -10.79 3.20
C HIS A 204 19.44 -9.62 2.80
N ARG A 205 19.96 -8.39 2.69
CA ARG A 205 19.17 -7.23 2.24
C ARG A 205 18.78 -7.33 0.78
N LEU A 206 19.73 -7.64 -0.11
CA LEU A 206 19.43 -7.86 -1.53
C LEU A 206 18.44 -9.02 -1.70
N TYR A 207 18.61 -10.09 -0.93
CA TYR A 207 17.66 -11.21 -0.92
C TYR A 207 16.25 -10.78 -0.52
N VAL A 208 16.08 -9.97 0.53
CA VAL A 208 14.76 -9.47 0.97
C VAL A 208 14.11 -8.62 -0.13
N TYR A 209 14.82 -7.66 -0.73
CA TYR A 209 14.29 -6.83 -1.82
C TYR A 209 13.93 -7.65 -3.06
N LYS A 210 14.78 -8.60 -3.44
CA LYS A 210 14.50 -9.57 -4.49
C LYS A 210 13.22 -10.35 -4.20
N SER A 211 13.05 -10.80 -2.96
CA SER A 211 11.89 -11.59 -2.52
C SER A 211 10.58 -10.80 -2.66
N CYS A 212 10.59 -9.50 -2.38
CA CYS A 212 9.41 -8.64 -2.62
C CYS A 212 8.95 -8.69 -4.07
N ILE A 213 9.88 -8.57 -5.03
CA ILE A 213 9.55 -8.65 -6.47
C ILE A 213 9.10 -10.06 -6.85
N ILE A 214 9.88 -11.09 -6.49
CA ILE A 214 9.62 -12.46 -6.95
C ILE A 214 8.26 -12.94 -6.48
N VAL A 215 7.96 -12.81 -5.18
CA VAL A 215 6.68 -13.27 -4.64
C VAL A 215 5.54 -12.54 -5.33
N PHE A 216 5.61 -11.21 -5.43
CA PHE A 216 4.56 -10.44 -6.07
C PHE A 216 4.41 -10.76 -7.57
N HIS A 217 5.51 -10.91 -8.29
CA HIS A 217 5.53 -11.25 -9.72
C HIS A 217 4.85 -12.59 -9.99
N ARG A 218 5.17 -13.61 -9.19
CA ARG A 218 4.57 -14.94 -9.32
C ARG A 218 3.08 -14.95 -9.01
N LEU A 219 2.63 -14.11 -8.06
CA LEU A 219 1.22 -14.04 -7.69
C LEU A 219 0.35 -13.28 -8.71
N PHE A 220 0.90 -12.29 -9.41
CA PHE A 220 0.08 -11.34 -10.17
C PHE A 220 0.47 -11.12 -11.64
N VAL A 221 1.61 -11.62 -12.09
CA VAL A 221 2.13 -11.35 -13.46
C VAL A 221 2.43 -12.64 -14.22
N GLU A 222 3.15 -13.56 -13.58
CA GLU A 222 3.53 -14.83 -14.17
C GLU A 222 2.39 -15.85 -14.05
N LYS A 223 2.24 -16.69 -15.06
CA LYS A 223 1.29 -17.81 -14.99
C LYS A 223 2.02 -18.99 -14.36
N GLU A 224 1.32 -19.76 -13.52
CA GLU A 224 1.91 -20.93 -12.86
C GLU A 224 2.57 -21.92 -13.82
N GLU A 225 2.03 -22.04 -15.04
CA GLU A 225 2.55 -22.90 -16.12
C GLU A 225 3.96 -22.52 -16.60
N ASN A 226 4.42 -21.30 -16.29
CA ASN A 226 5.73 -20.78 -16.72
C ASN A 226 6.80 -20.88 -15.62
N LEU A 227 6.44 -21.29 -14.41
CA LEU A 227 7.39 -21.40 -13.29
C LEU A 227 8.43 -22.50 -13.59
N GLN A 228 9.72 -22.14 -13.48
CA GLN A 228 10.81 -23.09 -13.64
C GLN A 228 10.85 -24.05 -12.45
N GLN A 229 11.06 -25.35 -12.71
CA GLN A 229 11.05 -26.40 -11.67
C GLN A 229 12.16 -26.22 -10.61
N ASP A 230 13.22 -25.47 -10.92
CA ASP A 230 14.37 -25.26 -10.03
C ASP A 230 14.27 -23.99 -9.16
N GLU A 231 13.15 -23.27 -9.22
CA GLU A 231 12.96 -22.04 -8.44
C GLU A 231 12.56 -22.32 -6.98
N GLU A 232 13.14 -21.55 -6.05
CA GLU A 232 12.79 -21.59 -4.61
C GLU A 232 11.29 -21.33 -4.40
N SER A 233 10.62 -22.14 -3.57
CA SER A 233 9.18 -22.00 -3.31
C SER A 233 8.86 -20.69 -2.57
N ILE A 234 7.63 -20.17 -2.70
CA ILE A 234 7.24 -18.93 -2.02
C ILE A 234 7.27 -19.11 -0.49
N GLU A 235 6.94 -20.31 -0.02
CA GLU A 235 6.94 -20.69 1.39
C GLU A 235 8.36 -20.74 1.96
N ASP A 236 9.32 -21.28 1.21
CA ASP A 236 10.73 -21.26 1.57
C ASP A 236 11.27 -19.81 1.59
N ILE A 237 10.86 -18.98 0.62
CA ILE A 237 11.18 -17.56 0.60
C ILE A 237 10.68 -16.88 1.89
N PHE A 238 9.41 -17.08 2.25
CA PHE A 238 8.83 -16.50 3.47
C PHE A 238 9.55 -16.97 4.73
N LYS A 239 9.88 -18.27 4.82
CA LYS A 239 10.62 -18.82 5.95
C LYS A 239 12.01 -18.16 6.06
N ARG A 240 12.75 -18.08 4.97
CA ARG A 240 14.09 -17.50 4.95
C ARG A 240 14.08 -16.00 5.26
N VAL A 241 13.08 -15.25 4.77
CA VAL A 241 12.90 -13.83 5.14
C VAL A 241 12.60 -13.69 6.63
N GLN A 242 11.76 -14.55 7.20
CA GLN A 242 11.48 -14.53 8.64
C GLN A 242 12.73 -14.84 9.46
N ASP A 243 13.54 -15.81 9.03
CA ASP A 243 14.82 -16.14 9.66
C ASP A 243 15.78 -14.93 9.62
N ILE A 244 15.84 -14.21 8.50
CA ILE A 244 16.60 -12.94 8.39
C ILE A 244 16.06 -11.91 9.37
N PHE A 245 14.75 -11.64 9.39
CA PHE A 245 14.17 -10.62 10.28
C PHE A 245 14.40 -10.95 11.76
N SER A 246 14.35 -12.23 12.14
CA SER A 246 14.63 -12.67 13.51
C SER A 246 16.12 -12.54 13.88
N THR A 247 17.02 -12.82 12.93
CA THR A 247 18.48 -12.70 13.12
C THR A 247 18.92 -11.24 13.23
N TYR A 248 18.31 -10.37 12.43
CA TYR A 248 18.63 -8.94 12.32
C TYR A 248 17.50 -8.07 12.91
N ASN A 249 16.99 -8.45 14.08
CA ASN A 249 15.83 -7.81 14.72
C ASN A 249 16.02 -6.34 15.12
N MET A 250 17.26 -5.84 15.16
CA MET A 250 17.60 -4.44 15.43
C MET A 250 17.67 -3.57 14.15
N ASP A 251 17.46 -4.15 12.97
CA ASP A 251 17.42 -3.40 11.73
C ASP A 251 16.04 -2.77 11.53
N PRO A 252 15.93 -1.42 11.52
CA PRO A 252 14.65 -0.75 11.33
C PRO A 252 14.02 -1.06 9.97
N VAL A 253 14.82 -1.34 8.93
CA VAL A 253 14.28 -1.71 7.61
C VAL A 253 13.49 -3.00 7.72
N TYR A 254 14.00 -4.02 8.41
CA TYR A 254 13.32 -5.30 8.57
C TYR A 254 12.10 -5.23 9.47
N TYR A 255 12.17 -4.41 10.53
CA TYR A 255 11.01 -4.10 11.34
C TYR A 255 9.84 -3.57 10.49
N HIS A 256 10.11 -2.60 9.60
CA HIS A 256 9.08 -2.03 8.74
C HIS A 256 8.64 -2.98 7.61
N LEU A 257 9.59 -3.68 6.96
CA LEU A 257 9.26 -4.63 5.91
C LEU A 257 8.46 -5.84 6.40
N ASN A 258 8.41 -6.11 7.70
CA ASN A 258 7.55 -7.16 8.25
C ASN A 258 6.08 -6.97 7.81
N LEU A 259 5.56 -5.74 7.88
CA LEU A 259 4.18 -5.45 7.44
C LEU A 259 3.96 -5.80 5.96
N LEU A 260 4.95 -5.51 5.11
CA LEU A 260 4.90 -5.86 3.69
C LEU A 260 4.84 -7.37 3.51
N PHE A 261 5.62 -8.14 4.27
CA PHE A 261 5.61 -9.60 4.17
C PHE A 261 4.33 -10.23 4.75
N GLU A 262 3.71 -9.64 5.78
CA GLU A 262 2.37 -10.05 6.22
C GLU A 262 1.33 -9.80 5.11
N PHE A 263 1.42 -8.66 4.42
CA PHE A 263 0.62 -8.39 3.23
C PHE A 263 0.87 -9.41 2.10
N LEU A 264 2.13 -9.73 1.78
CA LEU A 264 2.43 -10.74 0.75
C LEU A 264 1.94 -12.14 1.13
N LYS A 265 2.01 -12.53 2.41
CA LYS A 265 1.43 -13.79 2.89
C LYS A 265 -0.09 -13.80 2.72
N LEU A 266 -0.77 -12.71 3.09
CA LEU A 266 -2.21 -12.54 2.87
C LEU A 266 -2.57 -12.75 1.39
N GLU A 267 -1.86 -12.06 0.49
CA GLU A 267 -2.09 -12.17 -0.96
C GLU A 267 -1.80 -13.58 -1.49
N TYR A 268 -0.72 -14.21 -1.03
CA TYR A 268 -0.40 -15.59 -1.37
C TYR A 268 -1.54 -16.55 -0.99
N TYR A 269 -2.04 -16.50 0.25
CA TYR A 269 -3.12 -17.40 0.67
C TYR A 269 -4.46 -17.08 -0.01
N ASN A 270 -4.72 -15.80 -0.35
CA ASN A 270 -5.88 -15.43 -1.15
C ASN A 270 -5.79 -15.96 -2.58
N HIS A 271 -4.63 -15.84 -3.23
CA HIS A 271 -4.37 -16.35 -4.57
C HIS A 271 -4.68 -17.84 -4.68
N TYR A 272 -4.19 -18.64 -3.72
CA TYR A 272 -4.45 -20.09 -3.64
C TYR A 272 -5.80 -20.46 -3.00
N LYS A 273 -6.65 -19.48 -2.70
CA LYS A 273 -7.98 -19.66 -2.09
C LYS A 273 -7.96 -20.40 -0.75
N VAL A 274 -6.84 -20.34 -0.02
CA VAL A 274 -6.68 -20.91 1.32
C VAL A 274 -7.17 -19.90 2.35
N TYR A 275 -8.46 -19.57 2.28
CA TYR A 275 -9.02 -18.42 2.99
C TYR A 275 -8.86 -18.49 4.50
N ARG A 276 -8.94 -19.68 5.10
CA ARG A 276 -8.74 -19.86 6.55
C ARG A 276 -7.36 -19.36 7.03
N GLN A 277 -6.33 -19.53 6.20
CA GLN A 277 -4.99 -19.06 6.52
C GLN A 277 -4.84 -17.57 6.17
N ALA A 278 -5.48 -17.10 5.10
CA ALA A 278 -5.53 -15.68 4.74
C ALA A 278 -6.13 -14.81 5.87
N GLU A 279 -7.20 -15.28 6.53
CA GLU A 279 -7.84 -14.54 7.63
C GLU A 279 -6.89 -14.21 8.78
N ARG A 280 -5.88 -15.06 9.05
CA ARG A 280 -4.89 -14.80 10.12
C ARG A 280 -4.05 -13.57 9.86
N TYR A 281 -3.76 -13.29 8.59
CA TYR A 281 -2.96 -12.14 8.17
C TYR A 281 -3.84 -10.92 7.87
N PHE A 282 -5.11 -11.13 7.56
CA PHE A 282 -6.03 -10.06 7.19
C PHE A 282 -6.16 -9.02 8.30
N GLU A 283 -6.36 -9.44 9.56
CA GLU A 283 -6.56 -8.51 10.69
C GLU A 283 -5.35 -7.57 10.86
N GLU A 284 -4.14 -8.13 10.90
CA GLU A 284 -2.90 -7.35 11.06
C GLU A 284 -2.69 -6.35 9.92
N VAL A 285 -2.91 -6.79 8.67
CA VAL A 285 -2.76 -5.93 7.49
C VAL A 285 -3.88 -4.88 7.43
N ASN A 286 -5.10 -5.22 7.83
CA ASN A 286 -6.24 -4.32 7.84
C ASN A 286 -6.06 -3.18 8.85
N ASP A 287 -5.62 -3.50 10.07
CA ASP A 287 -5.34 -2.50 11.11
C ASP A 287 -4.23 -1.52 10.68
N ALA A 288 -3.29 -2.00 9.86
CA ALA A 288 -2.20 -1.22 9.32
C ALA A 288 -2.45 -0.70 7.89
N ALA A 289 -3.66 -0.82 7.34
CA ALA A 289 -3.91 -0.56 5.91
C ALA A 289 -3.56 0.88 5.50
N SER A 290 -3.93 1.86 6.31
CA SER A 290 -3.59 3.27 6.06
C SER A 290 -2.06 3.48 6.02
N ASN A 291 -1.34 2.84 6.95
CA ASN A 291 0.12 2.86 6.98
C ASN A 291 0.73 2.20 5.73
N LEU A 292 0.18 1.05 5.32
CA LEU A 292 0.59 0.32 4.12
C LEU A 292 0.47 1.20 2.87
N LEU A 293 -0.68 1.87 2.69
CA LEU A 293 -0.96 2.70 1.51
C LEU A 293 -0.10 3.97 1.45
N ILE A 294 0.25 4.56 2.59
CA ILE A 294 1.04 5.80 2.67
C ILE A 294 2.53 5.52 2.48
N ASN A 295 3.07 4.53 3.19
CA ASN A 295 4.52 4.41 3.37
C ASN A 295 5.21 3.36 2.50
N TYR A 296 4.44 2.43 1.91
CA TYR A 296 4.98 1.31 1.13
C TYR A 296 4.78 1.35 -0.40
N PRO A 297 4.27 2.42 -1.06
CA PRO A 297 4.16 2.47 -2.53
C PRO A 297 5.47 2.19 -3.31
N TYR A 298 6.63 2.41 -2.68
CA TYR A 298 7.95 2.15 -3.30
C TYR A 298 8.43 0.70 -3.13
N TYR A 299 7.84 -0.04 -2.20
CA TYR A 299 8.24 -1.41 -1.87
C TYR A 299 7.22 -2.45 -2.33
N THR A 300 5.98 -2.05 -2.58
CA THR A 300 4.91 -2.93 -3.08
C THR A 300 3.77 -2.15 -3.72
N PHE A 301 2.87 -2.84 -4.43
CA PHE A 301 1.63 -2.26 -4.93
C PHE A 301 0.53 -2.33 -3.85
N ALA A 302 0.65 -1.47 -2.84
CA ALA A 302 -0.16 -1.50 -1.61
C ALA A 302 -1.68 -1.46 -1.84
N VAL A 303 -2.15 -0.80 -2.90
CA VAL A 303 -3.59 -0.72 -3.22
C VAL A 303 -4.21 -2.05 -3.64
N GLN A 304 -3.39 -3.07 -3.95
CA GLN A 304 -3.88 -4.44 -4.13
C GLN A 304 -4.63 -4.93 -2.90
N PHE A 305 -4.22 -4.51 -1.69
CA PHE A 305 -4.92 -4.86 -0.46
C PHE A 305 -6.38 -4.40 -0.46
N LEU A 306 -6.68 -3.23 -1.04
CA LEU A 306 -8.07 -2.74 -1.13
C LEU A 306 -8.93 -3.64 -2.00
N ILE A 307 -8.36 -4.21 -3.06
CA ILE A 307 -9.02 -5.16 -3.94
C ILE A 307 -9.30 -6.44 -3.17
N SER A 308 -8.28 -7.01 -2.53
CA SER A 308 -8.41 -8.24 -1.75
C SER A 308 -9.37 -8.09 -0.57
N LYS A 309 -9.38 -6.92 0.09
CA LYS A 309 -10.34 -6.54 1.12
C LYS A 309 -11.76 -6.51 0.57
N PHE A 310 -11.95 -5.92 -0.61
CA PHE A 310 -13.26 -5.86 -1.26
C PHE A 310 -13.75 -7.24 -1.69
N GLU A 311 -12.89 -8.05 -2.29
CA GLU A 311 -13.20 -9.43 -2.68
C GLU A 311 -13.54 -10.31 -1.47
N ARG A 312 -12.84 -10.12 -0.34
CA ARG A 312 -13.19 -10.76 0.93
C ARG A 312 -14.59 -10.36 1.37
N ALA A 313 -14.93 -9.07 1.36
CA ALA A 313 -16.27 -8.62 1.71
C ALA A 313 -17.34 -9.20 0.76
N LEU A 314 -17.03 -9.30 -0.54
CA LEU A 314 -17.86 -9.99 -1.54
C LEU A 314 -18.10 -11.47 -1.24
N ARG A 315 -17.08 -12.15 -0.73
CA ARG A 315 -17.18 -13.56 -0.33
C ARG A 315 -18.01 -13.74 0.94
N LEU A 316 -17.90 -12.80 1.89
CA LEU A 316 -18.57 -12.88 3.19
C LEU A 316 -19.99 -12.26 3.18
N GLY A 317 -20.32 -11.44 2.17
CA GLY A 317 -21.58 -10.72 2.10
C GLY A 317 -21.66 -9.51 3.03
N THR A 318 -20.52 -8.88 3.34
CA THR A 318 -20.38 -7.79 4.31
C THR A 318 -19.95 -6.46 3.67
N GLU A 319 -20.24 -6.26 2.38
CA GLU A 319 -19.75 -5.10 1.61
C GLU A 319 -20.31 -3.76 2.11
N ALA A 320 -21.51 -3.80 2.68
CA ALA A 320 -22.15 -2.61 3.25
C ALA A 320 -21.36 -2.07 4.46
N GLU A 321 -20.67 -2.92 5.21
CA GLU A 321 -19.87 -2.54 6.38
C GLU A 321 -18.61 -1.75 5.98
N LEU A 322 -18.09 -1.98 4.77
CA LEU A 322 -16.88 -1.32 4.27
C LEU A 322 -17.02 0.20 4.19
N TYR A 323 -18.24 0.73 4.04
CA TYR A 323 -18.47 2.17 3.90
C TYR A 323 -18.09 2.96 5.16
N GLU A 324 -18.54 2.50 6.33
CA GLU A 324 -18.21 3.15 7.60
C GLU A 324 -16.75 2.88 7.98
N GLU A 325 -16.30 1.64 7.75
CA GLU A 325 -14.91 1.25 8.04
C GLU A 325 -13.90 2.08 7.24
N GLN A 326 -14.15 2.35 5.95
CA GLN A 326 -13.21 3.14 5.14
C GLN A 326 -13.17 4.61 5.54
N GLU A 327 -14.27 5.19 6.04
CA GLU A 327 -14.25 6.57 6.56
C GLU A 327 -13.38 6.70 7.82
N GLU A 328 -13.40 5.70 8.70
CA GLU A 328 -12.55 5.68 9.90
C GLU A 328 -11.09 5.38 9.55
N LEU A 329 -10.85 4.31 8.79
CA LEU A 329 -9.51 3.79 8.51
C LEU A 329 -8.67 4.74 7.65
N PHE A 330 -9.31 5.46 6.73
CA PHE A 330 -8.65 6.33 5.77
C PHE A 330 -8.94 7.83 6.00
N ALA A 331 -9.41 8.21 7.20
CA ALA A 331 -9.73 9.60 7.54
C ALA A 331 -8.58 10.60 7.27
N ASP A 332 -7.34 10.17 7.50
CA ASP A 332 -6.13 10.97 7.34
C ASP A 332 -5.33 10.61 6.06
N TYR A 333 -5.89 9.77 5.16
CA TYR A 333 -5.20 9.34 3.94
C TYR A 333 -5.53 10.26 2.76
N GLU A 334 -4.49 10.88 2.21
CA GLU A 334 -4.57 11.74 1.03
C GLU A 334 -3.96 11.01 -0.19
N PRO A 335 -4.76 10.69 -1.22
CA PRO A 335 -4.24 9.99 -2.38
C PRO A 335 -3.40 10.92 -3.27
N ASP A 336 -2.21 10.48 -3.66
CA ASP A 336 -1.36 11.18 -4.63
C ASP A 336 -1.92 11.03 -6.05
N THR A 337 -2.37 12.14 -6.64
CA THR A 337 -2.93 12.18 -8.00
C THR A 337 -1.87 11.95 -9.09
N ASN A 338 -0.58 12.07 -8.77
CA ASN A 338 0.50 11.73 -9.69
C ASN A 338 0.74 10.22 -9.76
N ASN A 339 0.43 9.49 -8.69
CA ASN A 339 0.36 8.04 -8.69
C ASN A 339 -1.02 7.57 -9.20
N VAL A 340 -1.23 7.73 -10.50
CA VAL A 340 -2.52 7.46 -11.16
C VAL A 340 -3.08 6.06 -10.85
N PRO A 341 -2.30 4.95 -10.92
CA PRO A 341 -2.81 3.63 -10.55
C PRO A 341 -3.36 3.56 -9.12
N GLN A 342 -2.61 4.08 -8.14
CA GLN A 342 -3.04 4.10 -6.74
C GLN A 342 -4.29 4.96 -6.54
N HIS A 343 -4.32 6.16 -7.13
CA HIS A 343 -5.46 7.06 -7.04
C HIS A 343 -6.73 6.48 -7.66
N VAL A 344 -6.61 5.81 -8.82
CA VAL A 344 -7.72 5.15 -9.52
C VAL A 344 -8.29 4.00 -8.67
N VAL A 345 -7.45 3.08 -8.19
CA VAL A 345 -7.89 1.92 -7.41
C VAL A 345 -8.54 2.38 -6.10
N TYR A 346 -7.94 3.32 -5.38
CA TYR A 346 -8.50 3.85 -4.14
C TYR A 346 -9.85 4.53 -4.36
N THR A 347 -9.97 5.41 -5.37
CA THR A 347 -11.23 6.12 -5.63
C THR A 347 -12.34 5.17 -6.05
N ILE A 348 -12.02 4.13 -6.83
CA ILE A 348 -12.97 3.08 -7.18
C ILE A 348 -13.38 2.26 -5.96
N TYR A 349 -12.43 1.88 -5.09
CA TYR A 349 -12.74 1.17 -3.85
C TYR A 349 -13.77 1.96 -3.02
N ARG A 350 -13.56 3.28 -2.85
CA ARG A 350 -14.51 4.15 -2.17
C ARG A 350 -15.86 4.20 -2.87
N ALA A 351 -15.88 4.37 -4.19
CA ALA A 351 -17.10 4.39 -4.98
C ALA A 351 -17.88 3.07 -4.83
N LEU A 352 -17.21 1.92 -4.82
CA LEU A 352 -17.84 0.64 -4.60
C LEU A 352 -18.42 0.51 -3.18
N CYS A 353 -17.73 1.01 -2.15
CA CYS A 353 -18.27 1.06 -0.79
C CYS A 353 -19.58 1.89 -0.74
N SER A 354 -19.62 3.06 -1.40
CA SER A 354 -20.84 3.88 -1.52
C SER A 354 -21.94 3.18 -2.32
N TYR A 355 -21.58 2.42 -3.36
CA TYR A 355 -22.53 1.67 -4.19
C TYR A 355 -23.26 0.59 -3.39
N TYR A 356 -22.54 -0.18 -2.56
CA TYR A 356 -23.14 -1.28 -1.78
C TYR A 356 -24.02 -0.80 -0.62
N THR A 357 -23.91 0.47 -0.22
CA THR A 357 -24.85 1.13 0.71
C THR A 357 -26.02 1.82 0.00
N GLY A 358 -26.14 1.68 -1.33
CA GLY A 358 -27.21 2.28 -2.13
C GLY A 358 -27.03 3.77 -2.42
N ARG A 359 -25.88 4.35 -2.10
CA ARG A 359 -25.57 5.77 -2.33
C ARG A 359 -25.08 5.99 -3.76
N TYR A 360 -25.98 5.77 -4.74
CA TYR A 360 -25.64 5.83 -6.16
C TYR A 360 -25.23 7.24 -6.63
N GLU A 361 -25.80 8.30 -6.05
CA GLU A 361 -25.42 9.68 -6.38
C GLU A 361 -23.99 10.01 -5.93
N GLU A 362 -23.62 9.60 -4.71
CA GLU A 362 -22.27 9.75 -4.18
C GLU A 362 -21.26 8.95 -5.02
N THR A 363 -21.61 7.71 -5.36
CA THR A 363 -20.83 6.85 -6.25
C THR A 363 -20.58 7.54 -7.60
N ALA A 364 -21.63 8.10 -8.21
CA ALA A 364 -21.53 8.81 -9.49
C ALA A 364 -20.63 10.06 -9.37
N LYS A 365 -20.74 10.81 -8.27
CA LYS A 365 -19.88 11.98 -8.00
C LYS A 365 -18.40 11.59 -7.90
N LEU A 366 -18.08 10.53 -7.15
CA LEU A 366 -16.71 10.03 -7.01
C LEU A 366 -16.11 9.59 -8.35
N LEU A 367 -16.87 8.85 -9.16
CA LEU A 367 -16.40 8.39 -10.47
C LEU A 367 -16.24 9.54 -11.48
N ASN A 368 -17.14 10.53 -11.45
CA ASN A 368 -16.99 11.73 -12.28
C ASN A 368 -15.79 12.58 -11.87
N ALA A 369 -15.58 12.77 -10.56
CA ALA A 369 -14.40 13.45 -10.04
C ALA A 369 -13.12 12.76 -10.53
N LEU A 370 -13.03 11.43 -10.41
CA LEU A 370 -11.88 10.66 -10.90
C LEU A 370 -11.57 10.91 -12.39
N ILE A 371 -12.60 10.93 -13.25
CA ILE A 371 -12.43 11.16 -14.69
C ILE A 371 -11.92 12.59 -14.99
N ASN A 372 -12.26 13.55 -14.13
CA ASN A 372 -11.87 14.95 -14.26
C ASN A 372 -10.50 15.26 -13.62
N ASP A 373 -10.17 14.58 -12.53
CA ASP A 373 -8.96 14.82 -11.74
C ASP A 373 -7.71 14.24 -12.41
N VAL A 374 -7.83 13.07 -13.05
CA VAL A 374 -6.70 12.39 -13.72
C VAL A 374 -7.00 12.00 -15.16
N SER A 375 -6.02 12.23 -16.05
CA SER A 375 -6.14 11.84 -17.46
C SER A 375 -5.92 10.33 -17.63
N LEU A 376 -7.02 9.59 -17.83
CA LEU A 376 -6.99 8.15 -18.12
C LEU A 376 -6.73 7.80 -19.59
N LYS A 377 -6.32 8.78 -20.43
CA LYS A 377 -6.07 8.53 -21.87
C LYS A 377 -4.97 7.50 -22.13
N LYS A 378 -3.99 7.40 -21.23
CA LYS A 378 -2.91 6.39 -21.27
C LYS A 378 -3.39 5.00 -20.83
N TYR A 379 -4.56 4.91 -20.21
CA TYR A 379 -5.13 3.70 -19.62
C TYR A 379 -6.52 3.43 -20.21
N PRO A 380 -6.63 3.11 -21.52
CA PRO A 380 -7.91 3.04 -22.19
C PRO A 380 -8.84 1.96 -21.60
N GLN A 381 -8.30 0.83 -21.14
CA GLN A 381 -9.03 -0.24 -20.45
C GLN A 381 -9.65 0.28 -19.15
N ALA A 382 -8.82 0.81 -18.24
CA ALA A 382 -9.29 1.42 -16.99
C ALA A 382 -10.32 2.54 -17.23
N GLN A 383 -10.11 3.39 -18.24
CA GLN A 383 -11.06 4.44 -18.59
C GLN A 383 -12.43 3.87 -18.98
N MET A 384 -12.48 2.79 -19.75
CA MET A 384 -13.73 2.15 -20.14
C MET A 384 -14.44 1.52 -18.96
N GLU A 385 -13.70 0.85 -18.07
CA GLU A 385 -14.24 0.25 -16.86
C GLU A 385 -14.85 1.27 -15.91
N VAL A 386 -14.13 2.37 -15.62
CA VAL A 386 -14.64 3.49 -14.79
C VAL A 386 -15.93 4.04 -15.39
N LYS A 387 -15.94 4.27 -16.72
CA LYS A 387 -17.12 4.79 -17.41
C LYS A 387 -18.27 3.79 -17.43
N ALA A 388 -18.00 2.49 -17.57
CA ALA A 388 -19.03 1.45 -17.51
C ALA A 388 -19.66 1.37 -16.12
N LEU A 389 -18.85 1.47 -15.06
CA LEU A 389 -19.33 1.56 -13.68
C LEU A 389 -20.17 2.82 -13.44
N LEU A 390 -19.79 3.95 -14.04
CA LEU A 390 -20.58 5.18 -14.00
C LEU A 390 -21.89 5.06 -14.81
N CYS A 391 -21.90 4.37 -15.95
CA CYS A 391 -23.12 4.04 -16.67
C CYS A 391 -24.11 3.25 -15.78
N LEU A 392 -23.61 2.32 -14.96
CA LEU A 392 -24.45 1.61 -13.99
C LEU A 392 -25.09 2.59 -12.99
N GLN A 393 -24.33 3.57 -12.49
CA GLN A 393 -24.88 4.56 -11.55
C GLN A 393 -25.99 5.40 -12.20
N TYR A 394 -25.81 5.86 -13.43
CA TYR A 394 -26.85 6.59 -14.15
C TYR A 394 -28.08 5.72 -14.44
N CYS A 395 -27.92 4.41 -14.68
CA CYS A 395 -29.05 3.49 -14.73
C CYS A 395 -29.81 3.46 -13.40
N MET A 396 -29.10 3.33 -12.27
CA MET A 396 -29.71 3.28 -10.93
C MET A 396 -30.38 4.60 -10.53
N LEU A 397 -29.85 5.73 -11.01
CA LEU A 397 -30.41 7.06 -10.81
C LEU A 397 -31.53 7.41 -11.80
N LYS A 398 -31.83 6.53 -12.76
CA LYS A 398 -32.80 6.75 -13.86
C LYS A 398 -32.45 7.92 -14.79
N ASP A 399 -31.19 8.32 -14.85
CA ASP A 399 -30.70 9.34 -15.78
C ASP A 399 -30.32 8.71 -17.13
N ILE A 400 -31.34 8.50 -17.96
CA ILE A 400 -31.20 7.81 -19.26
C ILE A 400 -30.39 8.64 -20.25
N GLU A 401 -30.45 9.97 -20.17
CA GLU A 401 -29.73 10.86 -21.05
C GLU A 401 -28.21 10.76 -20.82
N LEU A 402 -27.77 10.92 -19.57
CA LEU A 402 -26.35 10.77 -19.21
C LEU A 402 -25.86 9.34 -19.45
N TYR A 403 -26.69 8.33 -19.17
CA TYR A 403 -26.38 6.95 -19.52
C TYR A 403 -26.10 6.80 -21.03
N ASN A 404 -26.98 7.32 -21.89
CA ASN A 404 -26.83 7.19 -23.34
C ASN A 404 -25.59 7.93 -23.85
N GLN A 405 -25.32 9.14 -23.35
CA GLN A 405 -24.12 9.91 -23.70
C GLN A 405 -22.84 9.12 -23.35
N LEU A 406 -22.78 8.57 -22.14
CA LEU A 406 -21.61 7.85 -21.66
C LEU A 406 -21.45 6.48 -22.35
N SER A 407 -22.54 5.73 -22.52
CA SER A 407 -22.58 4.44 -23.21
C SER A 407 -22.09 4.57 -24.65
N ASN A 408 -22.49 5.62 -25.36
CA ASN A 408 -22.00 5.90 -26.71
C ASN A 408 -20.51 6.27 -26.72
N SER A 409 -20.00 6.98 -25.70
CA SER A 409 -18.56 7.21 -25.55
C SER A 409 -17.79 5.91 -25.36
N VAL A 410 -18.25 5.00 -24.51
CA VAL A 410 -17.56 3.72 -24.24
C VAL A 410 -17.63 2.81 -25.48
N GLN A 411 -18.76 2.75 -26.18
CA GLN A 411 -18.89 1.98 -27.42
C GLN A 411 -17.93 2.47 -28.52
N ARG A 412 -17.67 3.77 -28.62
CA ARG A 412 -16.66 4.31 -29.53
C ARG A 412 -15.25 3.85 -29.15
N ASN A 413 -14.90 3.88 -27.87
CA ASN A 413 -13.61 3.38 -27.38
C ASN A 413 -13.41 1.89 -27.67
N ILE A 414 -14.43 1.06 -27.43
CA ILE A 414 -14.39 -0.38 -27.74
C ILE A 414 -14.12 -0.63 -29.24
N ARG A 415 -14.71 0.18 -30.13
CA ARG A 415 -14.46 0.05 -31.58
C ARG A 415 -13.01 0.39 -31.97
N MET A 416 -12.37 1.31 -31.26
CA MET A 416 -10.98 1.69 -31.53
C MET A 416 -9.99 0.64 -31.04
N ILE A 417 -10.25 0.03 -29.88
CA ILE A 417 -9.35 -0.95 -29.24
C ILE A 417 -9.54 -2.35 -29.84
N GLY A 418 -10.77 -2.69 -30.23
CA GLY A 418 -11.15 -4.02 -30.68
C GLY A 418 -12.12 -4.68 -29.70
N LYS A 419 -13.13 -5.37 -30.23
CA LYS A 419 -14.20 -5.99 -29.43
C LYS A 419 -13.69 -7.12 -28.55
N ASP A 420 -12.74 -7.88 -29.04
CA ASP A 420 -12.24 -9.08 -28.35
C ASP A 420 -11.46 -8.71 -27.08
N ALA A 421 -10.75 -7.57 -27.09
CA ALA A 421 -10.00 -7.08 -25.94
C ALA A 421 -10.88 -6.51 -24.81
N CYS A 422 -12.18 -6.25 -25.07
CA CYS A 422 -13.08 -5.54 -24.16
C CYS A 422 -14.43 -6.28 -24.00
N GLU A 423 -14.43 -7.61 -24.14
CA GLU A 423 -15.67 -8.39 -24.20
C GLU A 423 -16.49 -8.28 -22.90
N ASN A 424 -15.82 -8.16 -21.76
CA ASN A 424 -16.42 -7.97 -20.44
C ASN A 424 -17.20 -6.65 -20.37
N VAL A 425 -16.59 -5.52 -20.71
CA VAL A 425 -17.25 -4.20 -20.73
C VAL A 425 -18.40 -4.18 -21.74
N LEU A 426 -18.20 -4.79 -22.91
CA LEU A 426 -19.23 -4.88 -23.94
C LEU A 426 -20.44 -5.70 -23.47
N THR A 427 -20.22 -6.79 -22.74
CA THR A 427 -21.29 -7.62 -22.16
C THR A 427 -21.99 -6.89 -21.02
N PHE A 428 -21.24 -6.20 -20.17
CA PHE A 428 -21.78 -5.34 -19.11
C PHE A 428 -22.70 -4.25 -19.66
N LEU A 429 -22.26 -3.52 -20.69
CA LEU A 429 -23.08 -2.49 -21.33
C LEU A 429 -24.33 -3.06 -22.02
N LYS A 430 -24.28 -4.29 -22.54
CA LYS A 430 -25.47 -4.96 -23.08
C LYS A 430 -26.50 -5.23 -21.99
N ILE A 431 -26.07 -5.65 -20.81
CA ILE A 431 -26.96 -5.84 -19.64
C ILE A 431 -27.66 -4.52 -19.31
N LEU A 432 -26.90 -3.43 -19.18
CA LEU A 432 -27.46 -2.10 -18.89
C LEU A 432 -28.40 -1.60 -19.99
N LYS A 433 -28.05 -1.82 -21.26
CA LYS A 433 -28.89 -1.42 -22.40
C LYS A 433 -30.24 -2.15 -22.41
N ILE A 434 -30.28 -3.42 -22.01
CA ILE A 434 -31.53 -4.16 -21.89
C ILE A 434 -32.37 -3.59 -20.74
N ALA A 435 -31.74 -3.29 -19.61
CA ALA A 435 -32.40 -2.70 -18.43
C ALA A 435 -33.11 -1.38 -18.78
N VAL A 436 -32.42 -0.48 -19.49
CA VAL A 436 -32.93 0.86 -19.86
C VAL A 436 -33.88 0.83 -21.07
N SER A 437 -33.97 -0.27 -21.82
CA SER A 437 -34.86 -0.35 -22.99
C SER A 437 -36.35 -0.21 -22.63
N GLU A 438 -37.14 0.46 -23.45
CA GLU A 438 -38.60 0.59 -23.23
C GLU A 438 -39.37 -0.74 -23.41
N ALA A 439 -38.77 -1.70 -24.12
CA ALA A 439 -39.37 -2.99 -24.38
C ALA A 439 -39.49 -3.83 -23.10
N LYS A 440 -40.71 -3.97 -22.56
CA LYS A 440 -40.98 -4.72 -21.33
C LYS A 440 -40.81 -6.25 -21.46
N LYS A 441 -40.87 -6.81 -22.67
CA LYS A 441 -40.88 -8.27 -22.88
C LYS A 441 -39.51 -8.90 -22.62
N GLU A 442 -39.50 -9.84 -21.67
CA GLU A 442 -38.38 -10.75 -21.35
C GLU A 442 -37.07 -10.08 -20.88
N LYS A 443 -37.11 -8.87 -20.30
CA LYS A 443 -35.90 -8.21 -19.76
C LYS A 443 -35.13 -9.10 -18.79
N HIS A 444 -35.85 -9.67 -17.83
CA HIS A 444 -35.32 -10.61 -16.84
C HIS A 444 -34.53 -11.75 -17.48
N LYS A 445 -35.21 -12.55 -18.31
CA LYS A 445 -34.62 -13.68 -19.03
C LYS A 445 -33.39 -13.31 -19.85
N LYS A 446 -33.40 -12.14 -20.52
CA LYS A 446 -32.28 -11.67 -21.34
C LYS A 446 -31.07 -11.24 -20.49
N ILE A 447 -31.30 -10.54 -19.38
CA ILE A 447 -30.23 -10.14 -18.46
C ILE A 447 -29.63 -11.37 -17.80
N SER A 448 -30.48 -12.26 -17.25
CA SER A 448 -30.05 -13.48 -16.58
C SER A 448 -29.29 -14.44 -17.51
N ALA A 449 -29.53 -14.40 -18.82
CA ALA A 449 -28.75 -15.17 -19.80
C ALA A 449 -27.33 -14.60 -20.05
N LEU A 450 -27.11 -13.31 -19.81
CA LEU A 450 -25.81 -12.66 -20.03
C LEU A 450 -24.90 -12.70 -18.79
N ILE A 451 -25.48 -12.78 -17.59
CA ILE A 451 -24.72 -12.79 -16.32
C ILE A 451 -23.70 -13.94 -16.25
N PRO A 452 -24.06 -15.22 -16.52
CA PRO A 452 -23.10 -16.32 -16.48
C PRO A 452 -21.95 -16.11 -17.46
N LYS A 453 -22.26 -15.56 -18.64
CA LYS A 453 -21.24 -15.24 -19.65
C LYS A 453 -20.27 -14.18 -19.12
N PHE A 454 -20.78 -13.10 -18.53
CA PHE A 454 -19.93 -12.06 -17.93
C PHE A 454 -19.06 -12.61 -16.79
N GLN A 455 -19.63 -13.40 -15.88
CA GLN A 455 -18.91 -13.99 -14.73
C GLN A 455 -17.81 -14.97 -15.13
N SER A 456 -17.95 -15.64 -16.28
CA SER A 456 -16.92 -16.54 -16.81
C SER A 456 -15.74 -15.83 -17.48
N MET A 457 -15.83 -14.52 -17.73
CA MET A 457 -14.75 -13.77 -18.39
C MET A 457 -13.65 -13.42 -17.41
N THR A 458 -12.41 -13.71 -17.80
CA THR A 458 -11.20 -13.29 -17.09
C THR A 458 -10.45 -12.27 -17.92
N VAL A 459 -10.08 -11.14 -17.33
CA VAL A 459 -9.31 -10.08 -18.00
C VAL A 459 -8.01 -9.83 -17.25
N GLY A 460 -6.96 -9.49 -18.00
CA GLY A 460 -5.61 -9.25 -17.48
C GLY A 460 -5.35 -7.82 -17.03
N TYR A 461 -6.40 -7.04 -16.77
CA TYR A 461 -6.32 -5.65 -16.33
C TYR A 461 -7.37 -5.39 -15.24
N PHE A 462 -7.24 -4.26 -14.56
CA PHE A 462 -8.15 -3.85 -13.49
C PHE A 462 -9.57 -3.62 -14.01
N ALA A 463 -10.48 -4.53 -13.67
CA ALA A 463 -11.85 -4.53 -14.15
C ALA A 463 -12.86 -4.38 -13.01
N PRO A 464 -13.07 -3.16 -12.49
CA PRO A 464 -13.97 -2.92 -11.37
C PRO A 464 -15.44 -3.26 -11.62
N THR A 465 -15.86 -3.40 -12.88
CA THR A 465 -17.20 -3.93 -13.20
C THR A 465 -17.41 -5.37 -12.71
N SER A 466 -16.33 -6.15 -12.54
CA SER A 466 -16.39 -7.51 -12.00
C SER A 466 -16.74 -7.57 -10.51
N PHE A 467 -16.54 -6.47 -9.77
CA PHE A 467 -16.89 -6.38 -8.35
C PHE A 467 -18.38 -6.11 -8.10
N ILE A 468 -19.19 -5.98 -9.13
CA ILE A 468 -20.64 -5.84 -9.01
C ILE A 468 -21.26 -7.23 -8.86
N ARG A 469 -21.89 -7.47 -7.70
CA ARG A 469 -22.66 -8.69 -7.44
C ARG A 469 -23.91 -8.67 -8.33
N MET A 470 -23.90 -9.51 -9.36
CA MET A 470 -25.00 -9.71 -10.29
C MET A 470 -25.92 -10.85 -9.81
N ASP A 471 -26.48 -10.71 -8.61
CA ASP A 471 -27.47 -11.64 -8.07
C ASP A 471 -28.90 -11.30 -8.52
N GLU A 472 -29.88 -12.07 -8.06
CA GLU A 472 -31.29 -11.82 -8.39
C GLU A 472 -31.74 -10.41 -7.97
N LYS A 473 -31.28 -9.92 -6.81
CA LYS A 473 -31.56 -8.55 -6.33
C LYS A 473 -31.02 -7.48 -7.27
N PHE A 474 -29.88 -7.71 -7.90
CA PHE A 474 -29.35 -6.82 -8.93
C PHE A 474 -30.26 -6.78 -10.17
N VAL A 475 -30.71 -7.96 -10.64
CA VAL A 475 -31.61 -8.07 -11.80
C VAL A 475 -32.96 -7.40 -11.51
N GLU A 476 -33.52 -7.63 -10.32
CA GLU A 476 -34.75 -6.99 -9.86
C GLU A 476 -34.63 -5.46 -9.85
N ARG A 477 -33.54 -4.93 -9.29
CA ARG A 477 -33.25 -3.48 -9.28
C ARG A 477 -33.18 -2.90 -10.70
N LEU A 478 -32.54 -3.60 -11.63
CA LEU A 478 -32.44 -3.17 -13.03
C LEU A 478 -33.78 -3.19 -13.78
N ILE A 479 -34.69 -4.11 -13.43
CA ILE A 479 -36.01 -4.21 -14.09
C ILE A 479 -37.00 -3.22 -13.47
N ALA A 480 -36.87 -2.92 -12.18
CA ALA A 480 -37.65 -1.92 -11.47
C ALA A 480 -37.37 -0.46 -11.91
N LEU A 481 -36.48 -0.27 -12.89
CA LEU A 481 -36.31 0.98 -13.62
C LEU A 481 -37.55 1.22 -14.50
N GLU A 482 -38.68 1.55 -13.87
CA GLU A 482 -39.83 2.09 -14.57
C GLU A 482 -39.45 3.44 -15.17
N ILE A 483 -39.45 3.49 -16.49
CA ILE A 483 -39.35 4.71 -17.28
C ILE A 483 -40.67 5.44 -17.06
N GLN A 484 -40.63 6.57 -16.36
CA GLN A 484 -41.75 7.52 -16.41
C GLN A 484 -41.82 8.00 -17.86
N GLY A 485 -42.73 7.42 -18.63
CA GLY A 485 -43.17 8.04 -19.87
C GLY A 485 -43.86 9.34 -19.49
N ASP A 486 -43.47 10.44 -20.13
CA ASP A 486 -44.22 11.69 -20.12
C ASP A 486 -45.71 11.38 -20.31
N GLY A 487 -46.47 11.50 -19.24
CA GLY A 487 -47.91 11.65 -19.30
C GLY A 487 -48.20 13.01 -19.86
N SER A 488 -48.09 13.17 -21.19
CA SER A 488 -48.84 14.18 -21.90
C SER A 488 -50.32 13.77 -21.87
N GLU A 489 -50.97 13.97 -20.73
CA GLU A 489 -52.41 14.17 -20.70
C GLU A 489 -52.66 15.57 -21.28
N SER A 490 -52.82 15.59 -22.59
CA SER A 490 -53.60 16.62 -23.26
C SER A 490 -55.06 16.41 -22.83
N ASP A 491 -55.49 17.17 -21.84
CA ASP A 491 -56.92 17.34 -21.57
C ASP A 491 -57.48 18.39 -22.53
N ASP A 492 -58.37 17.91 -23.40
CA ASP A 492 -59.38 18.67 -24.14
C ASP A 492 -60.43 19.30 -23.19
#